data_AF-A0A0M3JFS4-F1
#
_entry.id   AF-A0A0M3JFS4-F1
#
_cell.length_a   1.000
_cell.length_b   1.000
_cell.length_c   1.000
_cell.angle_alpha   90.00
_cell.angle_beta   90.00
_cell.angle_gamma   90.00
#
_symmetry.space_group_name_H-M   'P 1'
#
loop_
_entity.id
_entity.type
_entity.pdbx_description
1 polymer ?
#
loop_
_entity_poly.entity_id
_entity_poly.type
_entity_poly.pdbx_seq_one_letter_code
_entity_poly.pdbx_strand_id
1 'polypeptide(L)'
;MHSAPITSFQSAIKRTILDDDCKYLGLPFTAATYGGGTGNQLFEFISLIGIARTLNRIPYVNATSSATIEKLYQLSKSFPNLPYQFRILFPEVFI
;
A
#
# COMPACT_ATOMS: atom_id res chain seq x y z
N MET A 1 27.17 22.88 17.82
CA MET A 1 26.22 22.94 16.68
C MET A 1 25.34 21.70 16.77
N HIS A 2 24.05 21.90 17.07
CA HIS A 2 23.11 20.84 17.44
C HIS A 2 22.61 20.10 16.19
N SER A 3 22.80 18.78 16.17
CA SER A 3 22.23 17.87 15.19
C SER A 3 20.71 17.79 15.36
N ALA A 4 19.96 17.96 14.27
CA ALA A 4 18.50 17.84 14.29
C ALA A 4 18.06 16.42 14.71
N PRO A 5 17.02 16.26 15.55
CA PRO A 5 16.64 14.95 16.05
C PRO A 5 15.85 14.17 14.98
N ILE A 6 16.32 12.97 14.68
CA ILE A 6 15.64 11.93 13.90
C ILE A 6 14.44 11.44 14.73
N THR A 7 13.34 12.21 14.76
CA THR A 7 12.15 11.89 15.58
C THR A 7 10.84 11.85 14.80
N SER A 8 10.82 12.21 13.51
CA SER A 8 9.58 12.18 12.73
C SER A 8 9.17 10.77 12.26
N PHE A 9 10.12 9.85 12.04
CA PHE A 9 9.82 8.52 11.50
C PHE A 9 9.22 7.56 12.53
N GLN A 10 9.65 7.61 13.80
CA GLN A 10 9.08 6.76 14.85
C GLN A 10 7.66 7.18 15.25
N SER A 11 7.33 8.48 15.14
CA SER A 11 5.97 8.99 15.40
C SER A 11 4.93 8.46 14.39
N ALA A 12 5.33 8.25 13.13
CA ALA A 12 4.44 7.73 12.09
C ALA A 12 4.11 6.24 12.27
N ILE A 13 5.08 5.44 12.72
CA ILE A 13 4.93 3.99 12.92
C ILE A 13 4.08 3.69 14.16
N LYS A 14 4.16 4.52 15.20
CA LYS A 14 3.41 4.29 16.45
C LYS A 14 1.92 4.62 16.34
N ARG A 15 1.52 5.50 15.40
CA ARG A 15 0.12 5.85 15.15
C ARG A 15 -0.67 4.80 14.38
N THR A 16 -0.02 3.80 13.78
CA THR A 16 -0.66 2.84 12.87
C THR A 16 -1.25 1.61 13.56
N ILE A 17 -1.13 1.49 14.90
CA ILE A 17 -1.47 0.26 15.63
C ILE A 17 -2.76 0.39 16.46
N LEU A 18 -3.31 1.60 16.64
CA LEU A 18 -4.48 1.84 17.51
C LEU A 18 -5.38 2.96 16.98
N ASP A 19 -5.91 2.82 15.77
CA ASP A 19 -6.96 3.75 15.30
C ASP A 19 -8.05 2.93 14.59
N ASP A 20 -9.11 2.62 15.34
CA ASP A 20 -10.34 1.96 14.85
C ASP A 20 -11.05 2.80 13.75
N ASP A 21 -10.62 4.04 13.51
CA ASP A 21 -11.12 4.95 12.47
C ASP A 21 -10.27 4.97 11.18
N CYS A 22 -9.19 4.18 11.08
CA CYS A 22 -8.35 4.14 9.88
C CYS A 22 -9.09 3.48 8.70
N LYS A 23 -9.78 4.28 7.91
CA LYS A 23 -10.48 3.84 6.70
C LYS A 23 -9.48 3.36 5.66
N TYR A 24 -9.66 2.14 5.19
CA TYR A 24 -8.88 1.58 4.09
C TYR A 24 -9.34 2.13 2.73
N LEU A 25 -8.44 2.12 1.76
CA LEU A 25 -8.74 2.41 0.36
C LEU A 25 -8.12 1.33 -0.54
N GLY A 26 -8.96 0.68 -1.34
CA GLY A 26 -8.54 -0.34 -2.29
C GLY A 26 -8.95 0.05 -3.70
N LEU A 27 -8.31 -0.58 -4.67
CA LEU A 27 -8.71 -0.54 -6.08
C LEU A 27 -8.78 -1.98 -6.60
N PRO A 28 -9.47 -2.22 -7.72
CA PRO A 28 -9.49 -3.54 -8.36
C PRO A 28 -8.14 -3.92 -9.00
N PHE A 29 -7.19 -2.98 -9.14
CA PHE A 29 -5.89 -3.19 -9.80
C PHE A 29 -6.01 -3.95 -11.12
N THR A 30 -6.78 -3.40 -12.06
CA THR A 30 -7.18 -4.09 -13.30
C THR A 30 -5.96 -4.37 -14.16
N ALA A 31 -5.04 -3.41 -14.29
CA ALA A 31 -3.81 -3.61 -15.05
C ALA A 31 -2.91 -4.66 -14.39
N ALA A 32 -2.79 -4.66 -13.06
CA ALA A 32 -2.03 -5.71 -12.36
C ALA A 32 -2.67 -7.10 -12.49
N THR A 33 -3.99 -7.17 -12.45
CA THR A 33 -4.75 -8.44 -12.45
C THR A 33 -4.85 -9.06 -13.84
N TYR A 34 -5.07 -8.26 -14.88
CA TYR A 34 -5.34 -8.73 -16.25
C TYR A 34 -4.16 -8.54 -17.21
N GLY A 35 -2.95 -8.35 -16.69
CA GLY A 35 -1.73 -8.35 -17.52
C GLY A 35 -1.52 -7.07 -18.34
N GLY A 36 -1.96 -5.91 -17.84
CA GLY A 36 -1.60 -4.61 -18.41
C GLY A 36 -0.09 -4.36 -18.38
N GLY A 37 0.42 -3.46 -19.22
CA GLY A 37 1.86 -3.16 -19.26
C GLY A 37 2.41 -2.63 -17.93
N THR A 38 3.70 -2.84 -17.67
CA THR A 38 4.38 -2.47 -16.40
C THR A 38 4.12 -1.02 -15.98
N GLY A 39 4.09 -0.08 -16.93
CA GLY A 39 3.79 1.33 -16.66
C GLY A 39 2.39 1.53 -16.08
N ASN A 40 1.38 0.83 -16.62
CA ASN A 40 0.00 0.91 -16.13
C ASN A 40 -0.14 0.26 -14.75
N GLN A 41 0.52 -0.89 -14.55
CA GLN A 41 0.54 -1.56 -13.24
C GLN A 41 1.14 -0.63 -12.18
N LEU A 42 2.30 -0.04 -12.46
CA LEU A 42 2.96 0.90 -11.55
C LEU A 42 2.10 2.14 -11.30
N PHE A 43 1.46 2.67 -12.35
CA PHE A 43 0.55 3.80 -12.23
C PHE A 43 -0.62 3.51 -11.28
N GLU A 44 -1.23 2.32 -11.33
CA GLU A 44 -2.30 1.93 -10.40
C GLU A 44 -1.82 1.97 -8.93
N PHE A 45 -0.67 1.36 -8.64
CA PHE A 45 -0.13 1.34 -7.27
C PHE A 45 0.24 2.74 -6.77
N ILE A 46 0.97 3.53 -7.58
CA ILE A 46 1.43 4.86 -7.17
C ILE A 46 0.26 5.84 -7.03
N SER A 47 -0.70 5.78 -7.95
CA SER A 47 -1.90 6.62 -7.89
C SER A 47 -2.70 6.35 -6.62
N LEU A 48 -2.87 5.08 -6.25
CA LEU A 48 -3.57 4.72 -5.02
C LEU A 48 -2.85 5.25 -3.76
N ILE A 49 -1.51 5.18 -3.72
CA ILE A 49 -0.74 5.76 -2.61
C ILE A 49 -1.01 7.27 -2.48
N GLY A 50 -0.98 7.99 -3.61
CA GLY A 50 -1.27 9.43 -3.64
C GLY A 50 -2.68 9.75 -3.15
N ILE A 51 -3.69 9.10 -3.72
CA ILE A 51 -5.11 9.30 -3.38
C ILE A 51 -5.36 8.94 -1.91
N ALA A 52 -4.83 7.82 -1.43
CA ALA A 52 -5.00 7.38 -0.04
C ALA A 52 -4.41 8.40 0.94
N ARG A 53 -3.22 8.96 0.64
CA ARG A 53 -2.65 10.05 1.44
C ARG A 53 -3.53 11.30 1.44
N THR A 54 -4.05 11.71 0.29
CA THR A 54 -4.96 12.88 0.19
C THR A 54 -6.24 12.68 1.00
N LEU A 55 -6.77 11.45 1.05
CA LEU A 55 -8.00 11.13 1.77
C LEU A 55 -7.77 10.70 3.23
N ASN A 56 -6.54 10.76 3.73
CA ASN A 56 -6.14 10.24 5.05
C ASN A 56 -6.60 8.78 5.27
N ARG A 57 -6.34 7.93 4.28
CA ARG A 57 -6.68 6.51 4.26
C ARG A 57 -5.45 5.63 4.13
N ILE A 58 -5.58 4.36 4.50
CA ILE A 58 -4.53 3.36 4.33
C ILE A 58 -4.78 2.59 3.02
N PRO A 59 -3.86 2.64 2.03
CA PRO A 59 -4.04 1.86 0.83
C PRO A 59 -3.82 0.38 1.14
N TYR A 60 -4.65 -0.50 0.56
CA TYR A 60 -4.54 -1.93 0.78
C TYR A 60 -4.65 -2.75 -0.50
N VAL A 61 -4.14 -3.98 -0.42
CA VAL A 61 -4.31 -5.03 -1.42
C VAL A 61 -5.02 -6.21 -0.74
N ASN A 62 -6.03 -6.76 -1.41
CA ASN A 62 -6.72 -7.95 -0.91
C ASN A 62 -5.81 -9.17 -1.07
N ALA A 63 -5.65 -9.95 0.00
CA ALA A 63 -4.90 -11.20 0.02
C ALA A 63 -5.40 -12.23 -1.01
N THR A 64 -6.67 -12.16 -1.40
CA THR A 64 -7.24 -13.06 -2.41
C THR A 64 -6.78 -12.76 -3.83
N SER A 65 -6.22 -11.57 -4.09
CA SER A 65 -5.73 -11.19 -5.42
C SER A 65 -4.26 -11.59 -5.59
N SER A 66 -4.03 -12.88 -5.81
CA SER A 66 -2.68 -13.44 -6.02
C SER A 66 -1.92 -12.74 -7.14
N ALA A 67 -2.59 -12.43 -8.26
CA ALA A 67 -2.01 -11.71 -9.39
C ALA A 67 -1.52 -10.30 -8.99
N THR A 68 -2.33 -9.54 -8.25
CA THR A 68 -1.93 -8.21 -7.78
C THR A 68 -0.74 -8.29 -6.82
N ILE A 69 -0.74 -9.26 -5.90
CA ILE A 69 0.36 -9.46 -4.94
C ILE A 69 1.65 -9.83 -5.68
N GLU A 70 1.57 -10.74 -6.64
CA GLU A 70 2.70 -11.12 -7.47
C GLU A 70 3.27 -9.92 -8.22
N LYS A 71 2.42 -9.08 -8.82
CA LYS A 71 2.87 -7.86 -9.51
C LYS A 71 3.49 -6.84 -8.56
N LEU A 72 2.91 -6.65 -7.38
CA LEU A 72 3.50 -5.79 -6.36
C LEU A 72 4.90 -6.29 -5.95
N TYR A 73 5.07 -7.60 -5.79
CA TYR A 73 6.36 -8.21 -5.52
C TYR A 73 7.34 -8.06 -6.70
N GLN A 74 6.91 -8.26 -7.94
CA GLN A 74 7.76 -8.07 -9.12
C GLN A 74 8.24 -6.62 -9.24
N LEU A 75 7.35 -5.65 -9.05
CA LEU A 75 7.68 -4.23 -9.04
C LEU A 75 8.62 -3.85 -7.89
N SER A 76 8.53 -4.55 -6.75
CA SER A 76 9.42 -4.29 -5.60
C SER A 76 10.91 -4.47 -5.92
N LYS A 77 11.26 -5.27 -6.95
CA LYS A 77 12.64 -5.43 -7.39
C LYS A 77 13.25 -4.13 -7.93
N SER A 78 12.44 -3.28 -8.55
CA SER A 78 12.85 -1.96 -9.05
C SER A 78 12.45 -0.83 -8.09
N PHE A 79 11.39 -1.03 -7.30
CA PHE A 79 10.83 -0.08 -6.35
C PHE A 79 10.71 -0.70 -4.95
N PRO A 80 11.81 -0.90 -4.21
CA PRO A 80 11.85 -1.70 -2.98
C PRO A 80 10.95 -1.17 -1.86
N ASN A 81 10.64 0.13 -1.87
CA ASN A 81 9.77 0.74 -0.87
C ASN A 81 8.27 0.61 -1.18
N LEU A 82 7.91 0.15 -2.39
CA LEU A 82 6.53 0.13 -2.86
C LEU A 82 5.62 -0.77 -2.00
N PRO A 83 5.98 -2.03 -1.68
CA PRO A 83 5.09 -2.90 -0.91
C PRO A 83 4.80 -2.39 0.50
N TYR A 84 5.78 -1.72 1.15
CA TYR A 84 5.63 -1.19 2.51
C TYR A 84 4.61 -0.06 2.61
N GLN A 85 4.16 0.49 1.48
CA GLN A 85 3.09 1.49 1.47
C GLN A 85 1.70 0.87 1.63
N PHE A 86 1.56 -0.45 1.41
CA PHE A 86 0.27 -1.14 1.41
C PHE A 86 0.08 -2.01 2.65
N ARG A 87 -1.18 -2.11 3.11
CA ARG A 87 -1.62 -3.19 3.98
C ARG A 87 -2.13 -4.36 3.14
N ILE A 88 -1.84 -5.59 3.56
CA ILE A 88 -2.48 -6.78 2.99
C ILE A 88 -3.65 -7.14 3.90
N LEU A 89 -4.86 -7.16 3.34
CA LEU A 89 -6.06 -7.54 4.09
C LEU A 89 -6.51 -8.93 3.68
N PHE A 90 -6.68 -9.81 4.67
CA PHE A 90 -7.29 -11.11 4.49
C PHE A 90 -8.80 -10.95 4.62
N PRO A 91 -9.60 -11.63 3.77
CA PRO A 91 -11.04 -11.63 3.95
C PRO A 91 -11.40 -12.24 5.32
N GLU A 92 -12.40 -11.68 5.98
CA GLU A 92 -12.98 -12.34 7.15
C GLU A 92 -13.58 -13.67 6.72
N VAL A 93 -13.05 -14.77 7.25
CA VAL A 93 -13.61 -16.09 7.04
C VAL A 93 -14.72 -16.26 8.08
N PHE A 94 -15.97 -16.14 7.65
CA PHE A 94 -17.11 -16.55 8.48
C PHE A 94 -17.10 -18.08 8.52
N ILE A 95 -16.70 -18.64 9.66
CA ILE A 95 -16.77 -20.08 9.97
C ILE A 95 -18.13 -20.37 10.60
#